data_AF-A0A6A5YLT6-F1
#
_entry.id   AF-A0A6A5YLT6-F1
#
_cell.length_a   1.000
_cell.length_b   1.000
_cell.length_c   1.000
_cell.angle_alpha   90.00
_cell.angle_beta   90.00
_cell.angle_gamma   90.00
#
_symmetry.space_group_name_H-M   'P 1'
#
loop_
_entity.id
_entity.type
_entity.pdbx_description
1 polymer ?
#
loop_
_entity_poly.entity_id
_entity_poly.type
_entity_poly.pdbx_seq_one_letter_code
_entity_poly.pdbx_strand_id
1 'polypeptide(L)'
;MLTKYEDIKKCVSDTSTLISSVKAVVPSDPRGTRRPSLNTDTPVHTPYRIATDRTLKASRLKRLEPILGEHARREFQKVVDRGHSNVSTEFGAIFAAWVEVTWLNNEEDSTPNKEDVRFHSEKLYDMARALFGKRRENVRDPETDPASSLLGERVNGEPISEENLIDTLRQCLVVGMVTPPILFANIAAHLARDKALQQQLREEPRLIPSAVEEFVRLYVPYCGFCRTASHSIPLHDRKMNPGEPITMTYAAANRDPEVFADPNELC
;
A
#
# COMPACT_ATOMS: atom_id res chain seq x y z
N MET A 1 -1.13 -15.11 -17.45
CA MET A 1 -0.28 -14.30 -16.56
C MET A 1 0.60 -13.45 -17.44
N LEU A 2 0.64 -12.15 -17.20
CA LEU A 2 1.51 -11.20 -17.88
C LEU A 2 2.78 -11.00 -17.05
N THR A 3 3.94 -11.07 -17.69
CA THR A 3 5.25 -10.96 -17.04
C THR A 3 6.12 -9.86 -17.64
N LYS A 4 5.83 -9.41 -18.86
CA LYS A 4 6.54 -8.32 -19.54
C LYS A 4 6.05 -6.96 -19.07
N TYR A 5 6.97 -6.01 -18.90
CA TYR A 5 6.69 -4.68 -18.37
C TYR A 5 5.64 -3.95 -19.22
N GLU A 6 5.83 -3.90 -20.53
CA GLU A 6 4.91 -3.19 -21.43
C GLU A 6 3.51 -3.83 -21.50
N ASP A 7 3.41 -5.15 -21.37
CA ASP A 7 2.11 -5.83 -21.30
C ASP A 7 1.35 -5.48 -20.02
N ILE A 8 2.06 -5.49 -18.88
CA ILE A 8 1.47 -5.11 -17.60
C ILE A 8 1.05 -3.64 -17.62
N LYS A 9 1.89 -2.75 -18.14
CA LYS A 9 1.60 -1.31 -18.26
C LYS A 9 0.35 -1.03 -19.09
N LYS A 10 0.20 -1.70 -20.23
CA LYS A 10 -1.04 -1.66 -21.05
C LYS A 10 -2.23 -2.18 -20.27
N CYS A 11 -2.08 -3.32 -19.60
CA CYS A 11 -3.13 -3.96 -18.80
C CYS A 11 -3.65 -3.06 -17.66
N VAL A 12 -2.75 -2.42 -16.90
CA VAL A 12 -3.15 -1.53 -15.79
C VAL A 12 -3.76 -0.21 -16.24
N SER A 13 -3.43 0.23 -17.46
CA SER A 13 -3.88 1.52 -18.01
C SER A 13 -5.25 1.43 -18.68
N ASP A 14 -5.63 0.26 -19.23
CA ASP A 14 -6.97 0.04 -19.82
C ASP A 14 -8.01 -0.34 -18.76
N THR A 15 -8.40 0.66 -17.97
CA THR A 15 -9.41 0.49 -16.91
C THR A 15 -10.85 0.32 -17.41
N SER A 16 -11.11 0.56 -18.70
CA SER A 16 -12.43 0.35 -19.33
C SER A 16 -12.68 -1.11 -19.72
N THR A 17 -11.64 -1.79 -20.20
CA THR A 17 -11.72 -3.16 -20.67
C THR A 17 -11.27 -4.16 -19.61
N LEU A 18 -10.25 -3.79 -18.83
CA LEU A 18 -9.60 -4.63 -17.85
C LEU A 18 -9.94 -4.11 -16.45
N ILE A 19 -11.03 -4.64 -15.92
CA ILE A 19 -11.70 -4.16 -14.72
C ILE A 19 -11.19 -4.84 -13.44
N SER A 20 -11.35 -4.19 -12.30
CA SER A 20 -10.92 -4.66 -10.97
C SER A 20 -12.09 -5.15 -10.11
N SER A 21 -13.34 -4.78 -10.44
CA SER A 21 -14.53 -5.09 -9.64
C SER A 21 -14.94 -6.56 -9.59
N VAL A 22 -14.46 -7.38 -10.52
CA VAL A 22 -14.71 -8.83 -10.51
C VAL A 22 -13.62 -9.56 -9.71
N LYS A 23 -12.35 -9.35 -10.06
CA LYS A 23 -11.22 -9.97 -9.37
C LYS A 23 -9.95 -9.12 -9.48
N ALA A 24 -9.51 -8.60 -8.33
CA ALA A 24 -8.26 -7.83 -8.23
C ALA A 24 -7.06 -8.65 -7.72
N VAL A 25 -7.30 -9.83 -7.13
CA VAL A 25 -6.26 -10.73 -6.59
C VAL A 25 -6.65 -12.21 -6.76
N VAL A 26 -5.64 -13.07 -6.92
CA VAL A 26 -5.78 -14.53 -7.02
C VAL A 26 -4.84 -15.18 -5.98
N PRO A 27 -5.32 -16.08 -5.10
CA PRO A 27 -6.73 -16.44 -4.90
C PRO A 27 -7.54 -15.25 -4.37
N SER A 28 -8.85 -15.27 -4.62
CA SER A 28 -9.76 -14.24 -4.10
C SER A 28 -9.96 -14.39 -2.58
N ASP A 29 -10.37 -13.32 -1.90
CA ASP A 29 -10.73 -13.42 -0.48
C ASP A 29 -11.91 -14.40 -0.34
N PRO A 30 -11.77 -15.48 0.46
CA PRO A 30 -12.82 -16.47 0.62
C PRO A 30 -14.12 -15.90 1.23
N ARG A 31 -14.05 -14.74 1.90
CA ARG A 31 -15.21 -14.06 2.48
C ARG A 31 -16.03 -13.28 1.45
N GLY A 32 -15.51 -13.07 0.25
CA GLY A 32 -16.19 -12.32 -0.81
C GLY A 32 -16.33 -10.81 -0.56
N THR A 33 -15.72 -10.28 0.52
CA THR A 33 -15.80 -8.86 0.86
C THR A 33 -15.10 -8.00 -0.19
N ARG A 34 -15.84 -7.05 -0.77
CA ARG A 34 -15.27 -6.05 -1.68
C ARG A 34 -14.54 -4.99 -0.86
N ARG A 35 -13.37 -4.57 -1.32
CA ARG A 35 -12.54 -3.60 -0.60
C ARG A 35 -12.34 -2.36 -1.48
N PRO A 36 -13.21 -1.34 -1.38
CA PRO A 36 -12.99 -0.10 -2.08
C PRO A 36 -11.71 0.60 -1.59
N SER A 37 -10.98 1.33 -2.44
CA SER A 37 -11.21 1.47 -3.89
C SER A 37 -10.64 0.31 -4.73
N LEU A 38 -9.90 -0.63 -4.14
CA LEU A 38 -9.17 -1.68 -4.86
C LEU A 38 -10.07 -2.58 -5.74
N ASN A 39 -11.29 -2.86 -5.29
CA ASN A 39 -12.26 -3.72 -6.00
C ASN A 39 -13.39 -2.94 -6.66
N THR A 40 -13.16 -1.71 -7.08
CA THR A 40 -14.16 -0.90 -7.80
C THR A 40 -13.56 -0.30 -9.07
N ASP A 41 -14.42 0.00 -10.04
CA ASP A 41 -14.05 0.65 -11.30
C ASP A 41 -14.76 2.01 -11.42
N THR A 42 -14.30 2.86 -12.33
CA THR A 42 -14.94 4.16 -12.62
C THR A 42 -16.39 3.96 -13.09
N PRO A 43 -17.37 4.78 -12.63
CA PRO A 43 -17.23 5.96 -11.76
C PRO A 43 -17.23 5.65 -10.26
N VAL A 44 -17.55 4.42 -9.83
CA VAL A 44 -17.67 4.05 -8.40
C VAL A 44 -16.33 4.17 -7.67
N HIS A 45 -15.20 3.92 -8.34
CA HIS A 45 -13.86 4.08 -7.79
C HIS A 45 -13.52 5.51 -7.40
N THR A 46 -13.97 6.49 -8.19
CA THR A 46 -13.47 7.87 -8.16
C THR A 46 -13.64 8.56 -6.81
N PRO A 47 -14.81 8.50 -6.12
CA PRO A 47 -14.99 9.19 -4.84
C PRO A 47 -14.05 8.66 -3.74
N TYR A 48 -13.88 7.34 -3.63
CA TYR A 48 -12.92 6.74 -2.69
C TYR A 48 -11.48 7.20 -2.96
N ARG A 49 -11.11 7.29 -4.24
CA ARG A 49 -9.78 7.75 -4.64
C ARG A 49 -9.57 9.23 -4.35
N ILE A 50 -10.56 10.08 -4.63
CA ILE A 50 -10.53 11.51 -4.30
C ILE A 50 -10.32 11.70 -2.79
N ALA A 51 -11.09 10.99 -1.95
CA ALA A 51 -10.96 11.12 -0.51
C ALA A 51 -9.58 10.71 0.01
N THR A 52 -9.05 9.59 -0.47
CA THR A 52 -7.74 9.09 -0.03
C THR A 52 -6.61 10.01 -0.53
N ASP A 53 -6.61 10.42 -1.80
CA ASP A 53 -5.59 11.30 -2.40
C ASP A 53 -5.55 12.68 -1.76
N ARG A 54 -6.69 13.22 -1.32
CA ARG A 54 -6.77 14.49 -0.60
C ARG A 54 -5.81 14.54 0.59
N THR A 55 -5.64 13.41 1.25
CA THR A 55 -4.83 13.27 2.46
C THR A 55 -3.40 12.76 2.21
N LEU A 56 -3.04 12.52 0.95
CA LEU A 56 -1.69 12.14 0.50
C LEU A 56 -0.99 13.27 -0.27
N LYS A 57 -1.56 14.47 -0.27
CA LYS A 57 -0.95 15.67 -0.85
C LYS A 57 0.44 15.92 -0.25
N ALA A 58 1.41 16.28 -1.11
CA ALA A 58 2.79 16.53 -0.72
C ALA A 58 2.95 17.53 0.45
N SER A 59 2.08 18.54 0.52
CA SER A 59 2.09 19.52 1.62
C SER A 59 1.77 18.91 2.99
N ARG A 60 0.87 17.90 3.04
CA ARG A 60 0.56 17.16 4.27
C ARG A 60 1.69 16.20 4.60
N LEU A 61 2.20 15.46 3.62
CA LEU A 61 3.31 14.53 3.82
C LEU A 61 4.56 15.23 4.37
N LYS A 62 4.90 16.42 3.86
CA LYS A 62 6.00 17.25 4.40
C LYS A 62 5.82 17.65 5.87
N ARG A 63 4.58 17.81 6.34
CA ARG A 63 4.31 18.10 7.77
C ARG A 63 4.45 16.85 8.64
N LEU A 64 4.11 15.69 8.10
CA LEU A 64 4.24 14.41 8.80
C LEU A 64 5.69 13.94 8.85
N GLU A 65 6.49 14.20 7.81
CA GLU A 65 7.87 13.76 7.67
C GLU A 65 8.74 13.94 8.93
N PRO A 66 8.84 15.14 9.56
CA PRO A 66 9.67 15.29 10.76
C PRO A 66 9.17 14.47 11.95
N ILE A 67 7.84 14.34 12.09
CA ILE A 67 7.19 13.54 13.16
C ILE A 67 7.51 12.05 12.94
N LEU A 68 7.38 11.59 11.70
CA LEU A 68 7.73 10.23 11.27
C LEU A 68 9.22 9.92 11.41
N GLY A 69 10.08 10.85 11.01
CA GLY A 69 11.53 10.71 11.10
C GLY A 69 12.02 10.61 12.55
N GLU A 70 11.46 11.39 13.47
CA GLU A 70 11.81 11.33 14.89
C GLU A 70 11.45 9.97 15.49
N HIS A 71 10.21 9.50 15.24
CA HIS A 71 9.77 8.20 15.71
C HIS A 71 10.60 7.06 15.13
N ALA A 72 10.87 7.10 13.82
CA ALA A 72 11.70 6.10 13.16
C ALA A 72 13.08 5.99 13.84
N ARG A 73 13.74 7.14 14.11
CA ARG A 73 15.03 7.18 14.79
C ARG A 73 14.95 6.60 16.21
N ARG A 74 13.94 7.00 16.99
CA ARG A 74 13.74 6.49 18.35
C ARG A 74 13.53 4.98 18.39
N GLU A 75 12.67 4.45 17.54
CA GLU A 75 12.39 3.01 17.52
C GLU A 75 13.56 2.20 16.97
N PHE A 76 14.25 2.71 15.95
CA PHE A 76 15.43 2.03 15.40
C PHE A 76 16.63 2.08 16.35
N GLN A 77 16.77 3.12 17.18
CA GLN A 77 17.84 3.20 18.18
C GLN A 77 17.82 2.01 19.15
N LYS A 78 16.62 1.54 19.55
CA LYS A 78 16.47 0.34 20.39
C LYS A 78 17.03 -0.92 19.75
N VAL A 79 16.97 -1.00 18.41
CA VAL A 79 17.58 -2.08 17.62
C VAL A 79 19.10 -1.95 17.65
N VAL A 80 19.63 -0.73 17.46
CA VAL A 80 21.07 -0.45 17.49
C VAL A 80 21.68 -0.76 18.85
N ASP A 81 21.08 -0.29 19.94
CA ASP A 81 21.60 -0.45 21.32
C ASP A 81 21.75 -1.92 21.72
N ARG A 82 20.85 -2.78 21.22
CA ARG A 82 20.87 -4.22 21.47
C ARG A 82 21.88 -4.98 20.60
N GLY A 83 22.33 -4.38 19.50
CA GLY A 83 23.29 -4.97 18.56
C GLY A 83 22.78 -6.12 17.69
N HIS A 84 21.53 -6.56 17.87
CA HIS A 84 20.86 -7.58 17.07
C HIS A 84 19.34 -7.38 17.06
N SER A 85 18.67 -7.78 15.98
CA SER A 85 17.20 -7.64 15.88
C SER A 85 16.62 -8.45 14.71
N ASN A 86 15.33 -8.80 14.84
CA ASN A 86 14.49 -9.05 13.67
C ASN A 86 13.84 -7.73 13.21
N VAL A 87 14.45 -7.07 12.22
CA VAL A 87 13.98 -5.75 11.75
C VAL A 87 12.52 -5.76 11.29
N SER A 88 12.03 -6.87 10.74
CA SER A 88 10.63 -6.96 10.27
C SER A 88 9.63 -6.80 11.42
N THR A 89 9.80 -7.58 12.49
CA THR A 89 8.84 -7.61 13.61
C THR A 89 9.17 -6.60 14.70
N GLU A 90 10.43 -6.24 14.87
CA GLU A 90 10.88 -5.41 15.98
C GLU A 90 11.06 -3.94 15.67
N PHE A 91 11.10 -3.58 14.38
CA PHE A 91 11.06 -2.19 13.93
C PHE A 91 9.93 -1.98 12.92
N GLY A 92 9.93 -2.76 11.83
CA GLY A 92 9.06 -2.52 10.69
C GLY A 92 7.58 -2.55 11.04
N ALA A 93 7.12 -3.59 11.77
CA ALA A 93 5.73 -3.70 12.20
C ALA A 93 5.30 -2.55 13.12
N ILE A 94 6.15 -2.14 14.07
CA ILE A 94 5.86 -1.05 15.01
C ILE A 94 5.78 0.29 14.27
N PHE A 95 6.82 0.57 13.47
CA PHE A 95 6.91 1.84 12.76
C PHE A 95 5.79 1.99 11.74
N ALA A 96 5.48 0.94 10.98
CA ALA A 96 4.37 0.93 10.03
C ALA A 96 3.02 1.16 10.70
N ALA A 97 2.78 0.51 11.84
CA ALA A 97 1.57 0.70 12.63
C ALA A 97 1.42 2.15 13.12
N TRP A 98 2.51 2.75 13.60
CA TRP A 98 2.49 4.13 14.06
C TRP A 98 2.31 5.12 12.91
N VAL A 99 3.01 4.95 11.77
CA VAL A 99 2.81 5.75 10.56
C VAL A 99 1.34 5.78 10.15
N GLU A 100 0.68 4.61 10.16
CA GLU A 100 -0.72 4.50 9.78
C GLU A 100 -1.65 5.20 10.79
N VAL A 101 -1.45 4.99 12.09
CA VAL A 101 -2.22 5.69 13.14
C VAL A 101 -2.04 7.21 13.06
N THR A 102 -0.82 7.69 12.84
CA THR A 102 -0.52 9.11 12.65
C THR A 102 -1.20 9.65 11.39
N TRP A 103 -1.13 8.93 10.27
CA TRP A 103 -1.76 9.35 9.01
C TRP A 103 -3.30 9.34 9.11
N LEU A 104 -3.91 8.48 9.91
CA LEU A 104 -5.36 8.47 10.18
C LEU A 104 -5.78 9.50 11.24
N ASN A 105 -4.84 10.30 11.78
CA ASN A 105 -5.00 11.16 12.96
C ASN A 105 -5.65 10.42 14.15
N ASN A 106 -5.40 9.13 14.28
CA ASN A 106 -5.95 8.31 15.36
C ASN A 106 -5.09 8.47 16.63
N GLU A 107 -5.63 8.07 17.79
CA GLU A 107 -4.93 8.19 19.07
C GLU A 107 -3.73 7.22 19.14
N GLU A 108 -2.61 7.64 19.72
CA GLU A 108 -1.41 6.79 19.79
C GLU A 108 -1.66 5.47 20.54
N ASP A 109 -2.51 5.47 21.57
CA ASP A 109 -2.92 4.27 22.32
C ASP A 109 -3.68 3.24 21.46
N SER A 110 -4.11 3.63 20.26
CA SER A 110 -4.71 2.72 19.28
C SER A 110 -3.68 2.01 18.39
N THR A 111 -2.38 2.24 18.59
CA THR A 111 -1.33 1.52 17.85
C THR A 111 -1.38 0.03 18.18
N PRO A 112 -1.59 -0.85 17.17
CA PRO A 112 -1.60 -2.29 17.40
C PRO A 112 -0.20 -2.76 17.83
N ASN A 113 -0.15 -3.69 18.78
CA ASN A 113 1.10 -4.29 19.23
C ASN A 113 1.61 -5.31 18.20
N LYS A 114 2.81 -5.87 18.42
CA LYS A 114 3.43 -6.84 17.49
C LYS A 114 2.59 -8.11 17.25
N GLU A 115 1.77 -8.52 18.21
CA GLU A 115 0.92 -9.71 18.14
C GLU A 115 -0.38 -9.44 17.34
N ASP A 116 -0.79 -8.18 17.25
CA ASP A 116 -2.01 -7.75 16.58
C ASP A 116 -1.89 -7.68 15.06
N VAL A 117 -0.74 -7.23 14.55
CA VAL A 117 -0.54 -6.80 13.15
C VAL A 117 -0.52 -7.97 12.15
N ARG A 118 -0.20 -9.19 12.59
CA ARG A 118 0.03 -10.32 11.66
C ARG A 118 -1.17 -11.24 11.44
N PHE A 119 -2.17 -11.25 12.32
CA PHE A 119 -3.22 -12.30 12.27
C PHE A 119 -4.67 -11.88 12.57
N HIS A 120 -4.97 -10.65 12.98
CA HIS A 120 -6.33 -10.31 13.42
C HIS A 120 -7.07 -9.41 12.42
N SER A 121 -7.56 -9.99 11.32
CA SER A 121 -8.41 -9.24 10.37
C SER A 121 -9.62 -8.59 11.06
N GLU A 122 -10.13 -9.17 12.14
CA GLU A 122 -11.22 -8.62 12.96
C GLU A 122 -10.77 -7.37 13.72
N LYS A 123 -9.57 -7.36 14.28
CA LYS A 123 -9.03 -6.19 14.98
C LYS A 123 -8.89 -4.97 14.06
N LEU A 124 -8.49 -5.17 12.80
CA LEU A 124 -8.46 -4.08 11.82
C LEU A 124 -9.86 -3.54 11.50
N TYR A 125 -10.87 -4.41 11.52
CA TYR A 125 -12.27 -3.98 11.42
C TYR A 125 -12.72 -3.19 12.65
N ASP A 126 -12.36 -3.62 13.85
CA ASP A 126 -12.71 -2.91 15.08
C ASP A 126 -12.05 -1.53 15.15
N MET A 127 -10.79 -1.43 14.73
CA MET A 127 -10.09 -0.15 14.56
C MET A 127 -10.80 0.74 13.55
N ALA A 128 -11.19 0.21 12.39
CA ALA A 128 -11.90 0.97 11.36
C ALA A 128 -13.29 1.43 11.84
N ARG A 129 -14.05 0.58 12.54
CA ARG A 129 -15.35 0.92 13.14
C ARG A 129 -15.22 2.00 14.22
N ALA A 130 -14.25 1.85 15.11
CA ALA A 130 -13.99 2.83 16.16
C ALA A 130 -13.59 4.19 15.56
N LEU A 131 -12.70 4.18 14.56
CA LEU A 131 -12.30 5.38 13.84
C LEU A 131 -13.49 6.04 13.14
N PHE A 132 -14.30 5.26 12.41
CA PHE A 132 -15.50 5.74 11.75
C PHE A 132 -16.48 6.36 12.75
N GLY A 133 -16.81 5.66 13.84
CA GLY A 133 -17.74 6.15 14.87
C GLY A 133 -17.29 7.48 15.46
N LYS A 134 -16.02 7.59 15.85
CA LYS A 134 -15.42 8.83 16.36
C LYS A 134 -15.55 10.00 15.36
N ARG A 135 -15.35 9.75 14.06
CA ARG A 135 -15.36 10.80 13.03
C ARG A 135 -16.76 11.15 12.56
N ARG A 136 -17.71 10.22 12.69
CA ARG A 136 -19.14 10.50 12.51
C ARG A 136 -19.66 11.48 13.57
N GLU A 137 -19.19 11.33 14.81
CA GLU A 137 -19.57 12.23 15.93
C GLU A 137 -18.80 13.55 15.92
N ASN A 138 -17.55 13.55 15.42
CA ASN A 138 -16.68 14.72 15.39
C ASN A 138 -15.90 14.77 14.07
N VAL A 139 -16.54 15.31 13.04
CA VAL A 139 -15.95 15.49 11.70
C VAL A 139 -14.79 16.47 11.78
N ARG A 140 -13.64 16.09 11.26
CA ARG A 140 -12.43 16.92 11.18
C ARG A 140 -12.24 17.48 9.78
N ASP A 141 -11.21 18.28 9.59
CA ASP A 141 -10.84 18.83 8.28
C ASP A 141 -10.57 17.71 7.24
N PRO A 142 -11.37 17.59 6.17
CA PRO A 142 -11.19 16.60 5.10
C PRO A 142 -9.84 16.68 4.40
N GLU A 143 -9.18 17.84 4.40
CA GLU A 143 -7.86 18.02 3.78
C GLU A 143 -6.74 17.36 4.58
N THR A 144 -7.02 17.04 5.84
CA THR A 144 -6.02 16.49 6.76
C THR A 144 -6.46 15.25 7.52
N ASP A 145 -7.71 14.78 7.37
CA ASP A 145 -8.24 13.61 8.06
C ASP A 145 -8.88 12.59 7.09
N PRO A 146 -8.28 11.40 6.89
CA PRO A 146 -8.77 10.43 5.90
C PRO A 146 -10.21 9.95 6.11
N ALA A 147 -10.62 9.73 7.35
CA ALA A 147 -11.98 9.29 7.67
C ALA A 147 -13.01 10.40 7.44
N SER A 148 -12.70 11.65 7.82
CA SER A 148 -13.56 12.81 7.53
C SER A 148 -13.61 13.12 6.04
N SER A 149 -12.50 12.92 5.32
CA SER A 149 -12.43 13.00 3.87
C SER A 149 -13.41 12.04 3.20
N LEU A 150 -13.40 10.77 3.62
CA LEU A 150 -14.31 9.74 3.11
C LEU A 150 -15.79 10.01 3.44
N LEU A 151 -16.09 10.50 4.65
CA LEU A 151 -17.46 10.86 5.07
C LEU A 151 -18.09 11.94 4.18
N GLY A 152 -17.28 12.80 3.56
CA GLY A 152 -17.75 13.86 2.66
C GLY A 152 -18.03 13.43 1.23
N GLU A 153 -17.64 12.21 0.84
CA GLU A 153 -17.74 11.75 -0.55
C GLU A 153 -19.09 11.10 -0.88
N ARG A 154 -19.42 11.10 -2.17
CA ARG A 154 -20.67 10.53 -2.70
C ARG A 154 -20.42 9.62 -3.88
N VAL A 155 -21.09 8.47 -3.91
CA VAL A 155 -21.11 7.53 -5.04
C VAL A 155 -22.49 7.59 -5.67
N ASN A 156 -22.54 7.90 -6.97
CA ASN A 156 -23.81 8.04 -7.71
C ASN A 156 -24.80 9.04 -7.07
N GLY A 157 -24.28 10.12 -6.47
CA GLY A 157 -25.08 11.15 -5.80
C GLY A 157 -25.42 10.84 -4.34
N GLU A 158 -25.28 9.60 -3.89
CA GLU A 158 -25.58 9.17 -2.53
C GLU A 158 -24.32 9.15 -1.65
N PRO A 159 -24.44 9.41 -0.33
CA PRO A 159 -23.33 9.21 0.60
C PRO A 159 -22.81 7.77 0.51
N ILE A 160 -21.50 7.60 0.67
CA ILE A 160 -20.91 6.26 0.79
C ILE A 160 -21.54 5.54 1.99
N SER A 161 -21.98 4.29 1.80
CA SER A 161 -22.56 3.51 2.89
C SER A 161 -21.55 3.29 4.02
N GLU A 162 -22.05 3.18 5.25
CA GLU A 162 -21.24 2.93 6.44
C GLU A 162 -20.32 1.70 6.27
N GLU A 163 -20.86 0.61 5.72
CA GLU A 163 -20.10 -0.61 5.42
C GLU A 163 -18.91 -0.32 4.49
N ASN A 164 -19.13 0.38 3.37
CA ASN A 164 -18.07 0.71 2.42
C ASN A 164 -17.03 1.68 3.00
N LEU A 165 -17.44 2.60 3.87
CA LEU A 165 -16.52 3.49 4.59
C LEU A 165 -15.59 2.70 5.52
N ILE A 166 -16.17 1.79 6.31
CA ILE A 166 -15.43 0.91 7.22
C ILE A 166 -14.49 0.00 6.41
N ASP A 167 -14.95 -0.60 5.32
CA ASP A 167 -14.12 -1.43 4.45
C ASP A 167 -12.96 -0.64 3.82
N THR A 168 -13.20 0.61 3.43
CA THR A 168 -12.15 1.49 2.88
C THR A 168 -11.12 1.85 3.94
N LEU A 169 -11.54 2.22 5.15
CA LEU A 169 -10.64 2.51 6.26
C LEU A 169 -9.82 1.28 6.67
N ARG A 170 -10.47 0.12 6.77
CA ARG A 170 -9.80 -1.15 7.01
C ARG A 170 -8.79 -1.47 5.91
N GLN A 171 -9.13 -1.18 4.64
CA GLN A 171 -8.21 -1.40 3.52
C GLN A 171 -6.97 -0.50 3.62
N CYS A 172 -7.11 0.77 4.05
CA CYS A 172 -5.97 1.64 4.32
C CYS A 172 -5.05 1.05 5.40
N LEU A 173 -5.63 0.66 6.55
CA LEU A 173 -4.91 0.03 7.66
C LEU A 173 -4.08 -1.18 7.20
N VAL A 174 -4.66 -2.05 6.36
CA VAL A 174 -3.99 -3.27 5.87
C VAL A 174 -2.79 -2.93 4.99
N VAL A 175 -2.96 -2.00 4.06
CA VAL A 175 -1.91 -1.62 3.11
C VAL A 175 -0.75 -0.93 3.85
N GLY A 176 -1.07 -0.03 4.78
CA GLY A 176 -0.07 0.69 5.57
C GLY A 176 0.69 -0.17 6.57
N MET A 177 0.09 -1.26 7.08
CA MET A 177 0.72 -2.05 8.15
C MET A 177 1.39 -3.35 7.69
N VAL A 178 0.92 -3.99 6.62
CA VAL A 178 1.41 -5.34 6.24
C VAL A 178 2.63 -5.28 5.33
N THR A 179 2.63 -4.34 4.38
CA THR A 179 3.60 -4.28 3.30
C THR A 179 4.91 -3.61 3.70
N PRO A 180 4.90 -2.44 4.40
CA PRO A 180 6.15 -1.77 4.76
C PRO A 180 7.14 -2.60 5.60
N PRO A 181 6.72 -3.43 6.58
CA PRO A 181 7.66 -4.28 7.33
C PRO A 181 8.45 -5.25 6.45
N ILE A 182 7.89 -5.71 5.33
CA ILE A 182 8.58 -6.57 4.36
C ILE A 182 9.66 -5.78 3.65
N LEU A 183 9.35 -4.56 3.20
CA LEU A 183 10.31 -3.69 2.52
C LEU A 183 11.45 -3.28 3.45
N PHE A 184 11.14 -2.81 4.67
CA PHE A 184 12.16 -2.41 5.65
C PHE A 184 13.12 -3.54 6.00
N ALA A 185 12.60 -4.76 6.17
CA ALA A 185 13.43 -5.93 6.45
C ALA A 185 14.36 -6.27 5.28
N ASN A 186 13.86 -6.19 4.04
CA ASN A 186 14.69 -6.43 2.86
C ASN A 186 15.77 -5.35 2.67
N ILE A 187 15.44 -4.07 2.87
CA ILE A 187 16.41 -2.97 2.83
C ILE A 187 17.51 -3.19 3.88
N ALA A 188 17.13 -3.50 5.13
CA ALA A 188 18.09 -3.76 6.18
C ALA A 188 18.98 -4.98 5.87
N ALA A 189 18.41 -6.05 5.33
CA ALA A 189 19.16 -7.24 4.92
C ALA A 189 20.11 -6.96 3.75
N HIS A 190 19.70 -6.13 2.78
CA HIS A 190 20.53 -5.70 1.65
C HIS A 190 21.74 -4.93 2.17
N LEU A 191 21.47 -3.84 2.90
CA LEU A 191 22.50 -2.98 3.45
C LEU A 191 23.43 -3.77 4.38
N ALA A 192 22.92 -4.73 5.16
CA ALA A 192 23.76 -5.55 6.03
C ALA A 192 24.86 -6.30 5.25
N ARG A 193 24.61 -6.65 3.99
CA ARG A 193 25.53 -7.36 3.08
C ARG A 193 26.36 -6.41 2.22
N ASP A 194 25.83 -5.25 1.87
CA ASP A 194 26.52 -4.24 1.06
C ASP A 194 26.98 -3.04 1.91
N LYS A 195 28.22 -3.13 2.41
CA LYS A 195 28.83 -2.05 3.20
C LYS A 195 29.27 -0.84 2.37
N ALA A 196 29.54 -1.03 1.08
CA ALA A 196 29.93 0.06 0.20
C ALA A 196 28.74 0.98 -0.05
N LEU A 197 27.58 0.39 -0.39
CA LEU A 197 26.33 1.14 -0.52
C LEU A 197 25.93 1.82 0.79
N GLN A 198 26.07 1.13 1.93
CA GLN A 198 25.82 1.77 3.23
C GLN A 198 26.66 3.03 3.42
N GLN A 199 27.95 2.98 3.05
CA GLN A 199 28.85 4.11 3.20
C GLN A 199 28.47 5.25 2.24
N GLN A 200 28.21 4.92 0.97
CA GLN A 200 27.80 5.89 -0.05
C GLN A 200 26.53 6.64 0.36
N LEU A 201 25.50 5.95 0.88
CA LEU A 201 24.26 6.59 1.32
C LEU A 201 24.44 7.48 2.56
N ARG A 202 25.46 7.23 3.40
CA ARG A 202 25.81 8.12 4.53
C ARG A 202 26.54 9.38 4.05
N GLU A 203 27.44 9.22 3.10
CA GLU A 203 28.23 10.32 2.53
C GLU A 203 27.38 11.20 1.60
N GLU A 204 26.43 10.60 0.88
CA GLU A 204 25.53 11.26 -0.06
C GLU A 204 24.04 11.00 0.23
N PRO A 205 23.46 11.54 1.31
CA PRO A 205 22.05 11.32 1.66
C PRO A 205 21.04 11.72 0.59
N ARG A 206 21.45 12.61 -0.35
CA ARG A 206 20.65 13.00 -1.53
C ARG A 206 20.28 11.82 -2.43
N LEU A 207 20.99 10.69 -2.34
CA LEU A 207 20.74 9.46 -3.11
C LEU A 207 19.67 8.57 -2.46
N ILE A 208 19.28 8.83 -1.22
CA ILE A 208 18.30 7.99 -0.49
C ILE A 208 16.96 7.89 -1.25
N PRO A 209 16.36 8.99 -1.78
CA PRO A 209 15.11 8.87 -2.52
C PRO A 209 15.18 7.93 -3.73
N SER A 210 16.24 8.00 -4.54
CA SER A 210 16.41 7.09 -5.68
C SER A 210 16.69 5.65 -5.24
N ALA A 211 17.48 5.46 -4.19
CA ALA A 211 17.74 4.13 -3.64
C ALA A 211 16.45 3.47 -3.11
N VAL A 212 15.52 4.24 -2.52
CA VAL A 212 14.22 3.73 -2.09
C VAL A 212 13.40 3.19 -3.27
N GLU A 213 13.36 3.91 -4.39
CA GLU A 213 12.67 3.43 -5.61
C GLU A 213 13.30 2.13 -6.13
N GLU A 214 14.62 2.03 -6.13
CA GLU A 214 15.34 0.81 -6.54
C GLU A 214 15.13 -0.36 -5.58
N PHE A 215 15.05 -0.11 -4.28
CA PHE A 215 14.67 -1.14 -3.31
C PHE A 215 13.22 -1.63 -3.53
N VAL A 216 12.29 -0.74 -3.85
CA VAL A 216 10.90 -1.12 -4.18
C VAL A 216 10.88 -1.95 -5.48
N ARG A 217 11.65 -1.55 -6.49
CA ARG A 217 11.79 -2.28 -7.76
C ARG A 217 12.36 -3.68 -7.53
N LEU A 218 13.40 -3.82 -6.71
CA LEU A 218 14.05 -5.11 -6.48
C LEU A 218 13.26 -6.04 -5.56
N TYR A 219 12.72 -5.53 -4.46
CA TYR A 219 12.12 -6.36 -3.41
C TYR A 219 10.61 -6.55 -3.53
N VAL A 220 9.95 -5.70 -4.33
CA VAL A 220 8.57 -5.89 -4.82
C VAL A 220 7.62 -6.41 -3.74
N PRO A 221 7.31 -5.61 -2.71
CA PRO A 221 6.55 -6.11 -1.58
C PRO A 221 5.10 -6.50 -1.95
N TYR A 222 4.62 -6.09 -3.13
CA TYR A 222 3.44 -6.65 -3.80
C TYR A 222 3.82 -7.34 -5.12
N CYS A 223 3.89 -8.67 -5.12
CA CYS A 223 4.33 -9.45 -6.28
C CYS A 223 3.45 -9.29 -7.54
N GLY A 224 2.18 -8.93 -7.38
CA GLY A 224 1.26 -8.73 -8.49
C GLY A 224 -0.20 -8.56 -8.08
N PHE A 225 -1.01 -8.15 -9.05
CA PHE A 225 -2.47 -8.04 -8.93
C PHE A 225 -3.13 -8.72 -10.13
N CYS A 226 -4.46 -8.70 -10.18
CA CYS A 226 -5.24 -9.17 -11.32
C CYS A 226 -6.13 -8.06 -11.87
N ARG A 227 -6.43 -8.18 -13.16
CA ARG A 227 -7.58 -7.57 -13.81
C ARG A 227 -8.48 -8.65 -14.35
N THR A 228 -9.69 -8.29 -14.73
CA THR A 228 -10.65 -9.19 -15.35
C THR A 228 -11.13 -8.57 -16.66
N ALA A 229 -11.21 -9.36 -17.73
CA ALA A 229 -11.77 -8.87 -18.98
C ALA A 229 -13.28 -8.60 -18.82
N SER A 230 -13.74 -7.40 -19.18
CA SER A 230 -15.16 -7.01 -19.13
C SER A 230 -15.96 -7.58 -20.31
N HIS A 231 -15.29 -7.82 -21.43
CA HIS A 231 -15.82 -8.46 -22.63
C HIS A 231 -14.73 -9.34 -23.28
N SER A 232 -15.07 -10.04 -24.37
CA SER A 232 -14.07 -10.84 -25.09
C SER A 232 -13.00 -9.96 -25.72
N ILE A 233 -11.72 -10.24 -25.44
CA ILE A 233 -10.58 -9.50 -26.01
C ILE A 233 -9.49 -10.42 -26.53
N PRO A 234 -8.76 -10.03 -27.59
CA PRO A 234 -7.49 -10.66 -27.91
C PRO A 234 -6.42 -10.22 -26.89
N LEU A 235 -5.62 -11.17 -26.42
CA LEU A 235 -4.43 -10.93 -25.61
C LEU A 235 -3.32 -11.87 -26.11
N HIS A 236 -2.39 -11.30 -26.88
CA HIS A 236 -1.40 -12.06 -27.66
C HIS A 236 -2.08 -13.10 -28.58
N ASP A 237 -1.64 -14.35 -28.53
CA ASP A 237 -2.18 -15.48 -29.29
C ASP A 237 -3.44 -16.09 -28.66
N ARG A 238 -3.96 -15.49 -27.59
CA ARG A 238 -5.12 -16.00 -26.84
C ARG A 238 -6.31 -15.05 -26.92
N LYS A 239 -7.51 -15.64 -26.87
CA LYS A 239 -8.76 -14.92 -26.63
C LYS A 239 -9.09 -15.03 -25.14
N MET A 240 -9.25 -13.89 -24.47
CA MET A 240 -9.74 -13.81 -23.10
C MET A 240 -11.25 -13.64 -23.11
N ASN A 241 -11.96 -14.44 -22.33
CA ASN A 241 -13.41 -14.35 -22.17
C ASN A 241 -13.80 -13.43 -21.01
N PRO A 242 -15.03 -12.87 -21.01
CA PRO A 242 -15.51 -12.08 -19.88
C PRO A 242 -15.43 -12.87 -18.57
N GLY A 243 -14.94 -12.23 -17.50
CA GLY A 243 -14.80 -12.87 -16.18
C GLY A 243 -13.50 -13.65 -15.97
N GLU A 244 -12.68 -13.85 -17.01
CA GLU A 244 -11.37 -14.50 -16.87
C GLU A 244 -10.34 -13.54 -16.25
N PRO A 245 -9.66 -13.95 -15.17
CA PRO A 245 -8.64 -13.12 -14.54
C PRO A 245 -7.31 -13.16 -15.31
N ILE A 246 -6.71 -11.99 -15.44
CA ILE A 246 -5.39 -11.77 -16.00
C ILE A 246 -4.48 -11.32 -14.87
N THR A 247 -3.61 -12.22 -14.40
CA THR A 247 -2.58 -11.90 -13.41
C THR A 247 -1.49 -11.04 -14.03
N MET A 248 -1.16 -9.94 -13.38
CA MET A 248 -0.06 -9.02 -13.68
C MET A 248 1.05 -9.23 -12.66
N THR A 249 2.16 -9.82 -13.08
CA THR A 249 3.27 -10.18 -12.18
C THR A 249 4.29 -9.05 -12.13
N TYR A 250 4.10 -8.11 -11.20
CA TYR A 250 4.99 -6.97 -11.01
C TYR A 250 6.43 -7.40 -10.68
N ALA A 251 6.59 -8.52 -9.95
CA ALA A 251 7.90 -9.07 -9.65
C ALA A 251 8.70 -9.45 -10.91
N ALA A 252 8.02 -9.87 -11.98
CA ALA A 252 8.66 -10.17 -13.26
C ALA A 252 8.92 -8.89 -14.08
N ALA A 253 7.93 -7.99 -14.16
CA ALA A 253 8.08 -6.74 -14.91
C ALA A 253 9.17 -5.83 -14.34
N ASN A 254 9.34 -5.76 -13.02
CA ASN A 254 10.41 -5.00 -12.38
C ASN A 254 11.82 -5.58 -12.64
N ARG A 255 11.89 -6.74 -13.28
CA ARG A 255 13.11 -7.45 -13.68
C ARG A 255 13.21 -7.64 -15.20
N ASP A 256 12.41 -6.93 -15.99
CA ASP A 256 12.40 -7.06 -17.45
C ASP A 256 13.69 -6.46 -18.06
N PRO A 257 14.56 -7.26 -18.70
CA PRO A 257 15.83 -6.77 -19.25
C PRO A 257 15.64 -5.83 -20.45
N GLU A 258 14.45 -5.76 -21.03
CA GLU A 258 14.11 -4.79 -22.07
C GLU A 258 13.91 -3.37 -21.51
N VAL A 259 13.71 -3.23 -20.20
CA VAL A 259 13.46 -1.95 -19.52
C VAL A 259 14.60 -1.58 -18.57
N PHE A 260 15.17 -2.56 -17.87
CA PHE A 260 16.24 -2.34 -16.89
C PHE A 260 17.51 -3.07 -17.35
N ALA A 261 18.63 -2.35 -17.50
CA ALA A 261 19.88 -2.90 -18.02
C ALA A 261 20.46 -4.00 -17.12
N ASP A 262 20.47 -3.77 -15.79
CA ASP A 262 20.92 -4.73 -14.78
C ASP A 262 19.74 -5.08 -13.84
N PRO A 263 18.74 -5.83 -14.33
CA PRO A 263 17.44 -5.94 -13.67
C PRO A 263 17.51 -6.58 -12.28
N ASN A 264 18.57 -7.35 -11.99
CA ASN A 264 18.73 -8.06 -10.73
C ASN A 264 19.60 -7.33 -9.70
N GLU A 265 20.22 -6.21 -10.09
CA GLU A 265 21.12 -5.43 -9.24
C GLU A 265 20.45 -4.13 -8.81
N LEU A 266 20.98 -3.51 -7.75
CA LEU A 266 20.61 -2.16 -7.33
C LEU A 266 21.44 -1.17 -8.15
N CYS A 267 20.80 -0.24 -8.86
CA CYS A 267 21.48 0.73 -9.71
C CYS A 267 21.52 2.16 -9.15
#